data_AF-A0A1I3YKD6-F1
#
_entry.id   AF-A0A1I3YKD6-F1
#
_cell.length_a   1.000
_cell.length_b   1.000
_cell.length_c   1.000
_cell.angle_alpha   90.00
_cell.angle_beta   90.00
_cell.angle_gamma   90.00
#
_symmetry.space_group_name_H-M   'P 1'
#
loop_
_entity.id
_entity.type
_entity.pdbx_description
1 polymer ?
#
loop_
_entity_poly.entity_id
_entity_poly.type
_entity_poly.pdbx_seq_one_letter_code
_entity_poly.pdbx_strand_id
1 'polypeptide(L)'
;MGIRVPLRKLIKEFNAYLNNNESVLERDFKHVADKIELHWGFPEFYPFINKLLVNDHDRSRNGFPPEVMQEIYELHEIHEKLFPDKKPKI
;
A
#
# COMPACT_ATOMS: atom_id res chain seq x y z
N MET A 1 -24.94 -0.62 0.01
CA MET A 1 -23.81 0.08 0.67
C MET A 1 -22.92 -1.01 1.24
N GLY A 2 -21.86 -1.41 0.53
CA GLY A 2 -20.96 -2.46 0.99
C GLY A 2 -20.10 -1.94 2.13
N ILE A 3 -19.99 -2.70 3.22
CA ILE A 3 -19.08 -2.37 4.31
C ILE A 3 -17.66 -2.60 3.78
N ARG A 4 -16.93 -1.53 3.51
CA ARG A 4 -15.51 -1.57 3.14
C ARG A 4 -14.71 -2.08 4.33
N VAL A 5 -13.89 -3.11 4.11
CA VAL A 5 -12.95 -3.60 5.12
C VAL A 5 -11.63 -2.84 4.94
N PRO A 6 -11.12 -2.15 5.97
CA PRO A 6 -9.80 -1.52 5.90
C PRO A 6 -8.68 -2.53 5.61
N LEU A 7 -7.67 -2.16 4.82
CA LEU A 7 -6.39 -2.88 4.66
C LEU A 7 -5.79 -3.31 6.00
N ARG A 8 -5.80 -2.43 7.01
CA ARG A 8 -5.30 -2.77 8.36
C ARG A 8 -6.09 -3.91 9.03
N LYS A 9 -7.30 -4.22 8.56
CA LYS A 9 -8.06 -5.38 9.03
C LYS A 9 -7.84 -6.63 8.18
N LEU A 10 -7.38 -6.46 6.93
CA LEU A 10 -7.11 -7.54 5.99
C LEU A 10 -5.67 -8.08 6.11
N ILE A 11 -4.72 -7.21 6.44
CA ILE A 11 -3.30 -7.50 6.45
C ILE A 11 -2.79 -7.38 7.90
N LYS A 12 -2.54 -8.52 8.53
CA LYS A 12 -2.17 -8.60 9.96
C LYS A 12 -0.84 -7.89 10.22
N GLU A 13 0.12 -8.06 9.34
CA GLU A 13 1.46 -7.48 9.40
C GLU A 13 1.40 -5.95 9.34
N PHE A 14 0.51 -5.42 8.49
CA PHE A 14 0.32 -3.98 8.36
C PHE A 14 -0.38 -3.40 9.60
N ASN A 15 -1.35 -4.11 10.17
CA ASN A 15 -1.94 -3.73 11.45
C ASN A 15 -0.93 -3.71 12.59
N ALA A 16 -0.03 -4.69 12.60
CA ALA A 16 1.04 -4.78 13.59
C ALA A 16 2.02 -3.61 13.44
N TYR A 17 2.41 -3.26 12.20
CA TYR A 17 3.21 -2.07 11.91
C TYR A 17 2.55 -0.79 12.45
N LEU A 18 1.24 -0.63 12.24
CA LEU A 18 0.49 0.52 12.74
C LEU A 18 0.32 0.53 14.26
N ASN A 19 0.75 -0.50 14.99
CA ASN A 19 0.46 -0.70 16.42
C ASN A 19 -1.04 -0.61 16.74
N ASN A 20 -1.90 -1.14 15.85
CA ASN A 20 -3.36 -1.03 15.90
C ASN A 20 -3.93 0.40 15.81
N ASN A 21 -3.14 1.38 15.36
CA ASN A 21 -3.62 2.73 15.08
C ASN A 21 -4.31 2.82 13.71
N GLU A 22 -4.96 3.95 13.44
CA GLU A 22 -5.51 4.24 12.12
C GLU A 22 -4.38 4.52 11.10
N SER A 23 -4.55 4.00 9.88
CA SER A 23 -3.64 4.31 8.78
C SER A 23 -3.99 5.66 8.15
N VAL A 24 -2.98 6.48 7.93
CA VAL A 24 -3.09 7.77 7.25
C VAL A 24 -3.43 7.55 5.76
N LEU A 25 -2.87 6.50 5.14
CA LEU A 25 -3.22 6.08 3.79
C LEU A 25 -4.72 5.74 3.68
N GLU A 26 -5.25 4.96 4.61
CA GLU A 26 -6.66 4.57 4.61
C GLU A 26 -7.62 5.74 4.89
N ARG A 27 -7.18 6.71 5.68
CA ARG A 27 -7.96 7.90 6.05
C ARG A 27 -8.01 8.91 4.91
N ASP A 28 -6.84 9.28 4.39
CA ASP A 28 -6.67 10.44 3.51
C ASP A 28 -6.60 10.03 2.02
N PHE A 29 -6.21 8.78 1.73
CA PHE A 29 -5.97 8.26 0.38
C PHE A 29 -6.75 6.96 0.11
N LYS A 30 -8.05 6.95 0.45
CA LYS A 30 -8.94 5.77 0.30
C LYS A 30 -8.83 5.05 -1.04
N HIS A 31 -8.80 5.82 -2.13
CA HIS A 31 -8.69 5.28 -3.50
C HIS A 31 -7.36 4.54 -3.77
N VAL A 32 -6.28 4.93 -3.10
CA VAL A 32 -5.00 4.23 -3.16
C VAL A 32 -5.09 2.93 -2.37
N ALA A 33 -5.61 3.00 -1.14
CA ALA A 33 -5.82 1.82 -0.30
C ALA A 33 -6.72 0.76 -0.99
N ASP A 34 -7.79 1.18 -1.67
CA ASP A 34 -8.68 0.27 -2.42
C ASP A 34 -7.95 -0.42 -3.57
N LYS A 35 -7.04 0.29 -4.25
CA LYS A 35 -6.22 -0.31 -5.29
C LYS A 35 -5.19 -1.26 -4.71
N ILE A 36 -4.58 -0.94 -3.57
CA ILE A 36 -3.67 -1.87 -2.90
C ILE A 36 -4.41 -3.16 -2.54
N GLU A 37 -5.62 -3.05 -1.99
CA GLU A 37 -6.47 -4.20 -1.65
C GLU A 37 -6.74 -5.07 -2.88
N LEU A 38 -7.16 -4.44 -3.99
CA LEU A 38 -7.49 -5.14 -5.23
C LEU A 38 -6.32 -5.96 -5.78
N HIS A 39 -5.09 -5.50 -5.60
CA HIS A 39 -3.89 -6.16 -6.14
C HIS A 39 -3.17 -7.01 -5.09
N TRP A 40 -3.63 -7.05 -3.84
CA TRP A 40 -2.93 -7.72 -2.75
C TRP A 40 -2.81 -9.24 -2.99
N GLY A 41 -1.60 -9.78 -2.87
CA GLY A 41 -1.30 -11.19 -3.17
C GLY A 41 -1.20 -11.54 -4.66
N PHE A 42 -1.37 -10.57 -5.56
CA PHE A 42 -1.24 -10.76 -7.02
C PHE A 42 0.04 -10.11 -7.58
N PRO A 43 0.60 -10.62 -8.70
CA PRO A 43 1.78 -10.02 -9.35
C PRO A 43 1.58 -8.55 -9.75
N GLU A 44 0.34 -8.17 -10.08
CA GLU A 44 -0.05 -6.82 -10.48
C GLU A 44 0.09 -5.79 -9.34
N PHE A 45 0.34 -6.25 -8.11
CA PHE A 45 0.74 -5.39 -6.99
C PHE A 45 2.01 -4.59 -7.31
N TYR A 46 3.05 -5.24 -7.84
CA TYR A 46 4.35 -4.64 -8.08
C TYR A 46 4.34 -3.46 -9.05
N PRO A 47 3.76 -3.55 -10.26
CA PRO A 47 3.68 -2.40 -11.15
C PRO A 47 2.85 -1.26 -10.53
N PHE A 48 1.84 -1.56 -9.71
CA PHE A 48 1.05 -0.54 -9.04
C PHE A 48 1.81 0.17 -7.91
N ILE A 49 2.38 -0.59 -6.97
CA ILE A 49 3.09 -0.05 -5.80
C ILE A 49 4.36 0.70 -6.23
N ASN A 50 5.11 0.18 -7.20
CA ASN A 50 6.30 0.85 -7.74
C ASN A 50 5.93 2.18 -8.41
N LYS A 51 4.77 2.25 -9.07
CA LYS A 51 4.29 3.51 -9.64
C LYS A 51 4.04 4.57 -8.56
N LEU A 52 3.56 4.18 -7.38
CA LEU A 52 3.37 5.09 -6.25
C LEU A 52 4.72 5.53 -5.66
N LEU A 53 5.68 4.62 -5.53
CA LEU A 53 7.01 4.90 -5.00
C LEU A 53 7.87 5.76 -5.93
N VAL A 54 7.70 5.63 -7.25
CA VAL A 54 8.51 6.35 -8.26
C VAL A 54 7.91 7.73 -8.63
N ASN A 55 6.58 7.91 -8.60
CA ASN A 55 5.94 9.15 -9.07
C ASN A 55 5.96 10.33 -8.09
N ASP A 56 6.73 10.25 -7.00
CA ASP A 56 6.91 11.39 -6.08
C ASP A 56 7.67 12.58 -6.75
N HIS A 57 8.15 12.40 -7.98
CA HIS A 57 9.00 13.36 -8.70
C HIS A 57 8.35 14.11 -9.88
N ASP A 58 7.07 13.91 -10.18
CA ASP A 58 6.42 14.63 -11.29
C ASP A 58 5.85 15.98 -10.81
N ARG A 59 6.50 17.06 -11.26
CA ARG A 59 6.53 18.44 -10.72
C ARG A 59 5.20 19.21 -10.68
N SER A 60 4.05 18.57 -10.90
CA SER A 60 2.73 19.24 -10.87
C SER A 60 1.71 18.64 -9.89
N ARG A 61 2.06 17.56 -9.18
CA ARG A 61 1.23 17.01 -8.10
C ARG A 61 2.04 17.03 -6.81
N ASN A 62 1.49 17.65 -5.76
CA ASN A 62 2.02 17.46 -4.41
C ASN A 62 2.08 15.94 -4.19
N GLY A 63 3.29 15.43 -3.96
CA GLY A 63 3.55 14.02 -3.70
C GLY A 63 2.78 13.50 -2.48
N PHE A 64 3.07 12.28 -2.06
CA PHE A 64 2.47 11.79 -0.83
C PHE A 64 3.14 12.45 0.38
N PRO A 65 2.38 12.77 1.44
CA PRO A 65 2.99 13.11 2.72
C PRO A 65 3.96 12.02 3.18
N PRO A 66 5.05 12.35 3.89
CA PRO A 66 6.05 11.38 4.32
C PRO A 66 5.46 10.18 5.08
N GLU A 67 4.43 10.40 5.90
CA GLU A 67 3.77 9.36 6.68
C GLU A 67 3.05 8.36 5.77
N VAL A 68 2.46 8.85 4.68
CA VAL A 68 1.77 8.01 3.70
C VAL A 68 2.77 7.23 2.86
N MET A 69 3.89 7.86 2.49
CA MET A 69 4.99 7.15 1.81
C MET A 69 5.57 6.04 2.68
N GLN A 70 5.68 6.26 3.98
CA GLN A 70 6.15 5.24 4.92
C GLN A 70 5.21 4.04 4.98
N GLU A 71 3.89 4.27 5.04
CA GLU A 71 2.89 3.20 4.99
C GLU A 71 2.91 2.45 3.64
N ILE A 72 3.08 3.15 2.51
CA ILE A 72 3.20 2.53 1.17
C ILE A 72 4.46 1.67 1.08
N TYR A 73 5.58 2.16 1.60
CA TYR A 73 6.85 1.41 1.65
C TYR A 73 6.72 0.16 2.52
N GLU A 74 6.10 0.27 3.69
CA GLU A 74 5.88 -0.89 4.55
C GLU A 74 4.99 -1.94 3.88
N LEU A 75 3.90 -1.51 3.22
CA LEU A 75 3.04 -2.42 2.46
C LEU A 75 3.80 -3.16 1.35
N HIS A 76 4.75 -2.49 0.70
CA HIS A 76 5.66 -3.12 -0.26
C HIS A 76 6.52 -4.21 0.41
N GLU A 77 7.22 -3.88 1.50
CA GLU A 77 8.07 -4.81 2.25
C GLU A 77 7.29 -6.02 2.78
N ILE A 78 6.09 -5.80 3.31
CA ILE A 78 5.20 -6.86 3.78
C ILE A 78 4.81 -7.77 2.62
N HIS A 79 4.41 -7.22 1.48
CA HIS A 79 4.02 -8.03 0.32
C HIS A 79 5.19 -8.87 -0.18
N GLU A 80 6.41 -8.30 -0.26
CA GLU A 80 7.61 -9.06 -0.63
C GLU A 80 7.88 -10.24 0.30
N LYS A 81 7.69 -10.06 1.62
CA LYS A 81 7.87 -11.12 2.61
C LYS A 81 6.80 -12.21 2.52
N LEU A 82 5.55 -11.83 2.26
CA LEU A 82 4.41 -12.76 2.22
C LEU A 82 4.26 -13.47 0.88
N PHE A 83 4.68 -12.83 -0.22
CA PHE A 83 4.48 -13.30 -1.59
C PHE A 83 5.77 -13.29 -2.41
N PRO A 84 6.85 -13.94 -1.96
CA PRO A 84 8.15 -13.89 -2.62
C PRO A 84 8.11 -14.35 -4.08
N ASP A 85 7.23 -15.30 -4.41
CA ASP A 85 7.06 -15.83 -5.77
C ASP A 85 6.34 -14.89 -6.74
N LYS A 86 5.71 -13.83 -6.23
CA LYS A 86 4.99 -12.83 -7.04
C LYS A 86 5.89 -11.71 -7.52
N LYS A 87 7.11 -11.61 -6.97
CA LYS A 87 8.10 -10.61 -7.34
C LYS A 87 8.46 -10.75 -8.82
N PRO A 88 8.52 -9.64 -9.59
CA PRO A 88 9.01 -9.69 -10.95
C PRO A 88 10.43 -10.25 -10.95
N LYS A 89 10.67 -11.25 -11.80
CA LYS A 89 12.03 -11.72 -12.08
C LYS A 89 12.69 -10.67 -12.95
N ILE A 90 13.45 -9.78 -12.33
CA ILE A 90 14.27 -8.75 -13.00
C ILE A 90 15.53 -9.43 -13.55
#